data_AF-A0A800KJ97-F1
#
_entry.id   AF-A0A800KJ97-F1
#
_cell.length_a   1.000
_cell.length_b   1.000
_cell.length_c   1.000
_cell.angle_alpha   90.00
_cell.angle_beta   90.00
_cell.angle_gamma   90.00
#
_symmetry.space_group_name_H-M   'P 1'
#
loop_
_entity.id
_entity.type
_entity.pdbx_description
1 polymer ?
#
loop_
_entity_poly.entity_id
_entity_poly.type
_entity_poly.pdbx_seq_one_letter_code
_entity_poly.pdbx_strand_id
1 'polypeptide(L)' 'GVIAGFGEGLQLMSVGSKYRFFIPAELGYGATGAGGDIGPNATLIFELELLEIL' A
#
# COMPACT_ATOMS: atom_id res chain seq x y z
N GLY A 1 -7.89 9.40 -2.23
CA GLY A 1 -8.11 7.93 -2.23
C GLY A 1 -6.81 7.26 -1.90
N VAL A 2 -6.85 6.09 -1.27
CA VAL A 2 -5.66 5.24 -1.07
C VAL A 2 -5.29 4.54 -2.39
N ILE A 3 -4.04 4.09 -2.52
CA ILE A 3 -3.60 3.30 -3.68
C ILE A 3 -4.34 1.96 -3.75
N ALA A 4 -4.52 1.41 -4.95
CA ALA A 4 -5.30 0.19 -5.18
C ALA A 4 -4.80 -0.99 -4.33
N GLY A 5 -3.49 -1.12 -4.16
CA GLY A 5 -2.87 -2.18 -3.34
C GLY A 5 -3.32 -2.16 -1.86
N PHE A 6 -3.66 -0.99 -1.30
CA PHE A 6 -4.24 -0.93 0.03
C PHE A 6 -5.72 -1.30 0.05
N GLY A 7 -6.48 -0.97 -1.01
CA GLY A 7 -7.88 -1.38 -1.13
C GLY A 7 -8.05 -2.89 -1.05
N GLU A 8 -7.15 -3.65 -1.69
CA GLU A 8 -7.14 -5.11 -1.64
C GLU A 8 -6.47 -5.63 -0.36
N GLY A 9 -5.28 -5.12 0.00
CA GLY A 9 -4.50 -5.66 1.12
C GLY A 9 -5.18 -5.49 2.47
N LEU A 10 -5.81 -4.34 2.73
CA LEU A 10 -6.47 -4.08 4.03
C LEU A 10 -7.68 -5.00 4.25
N GLN A 11 -8.35 -5.45 3.20
CA GLN A 11 -9.47 -6.39 3.30
C GLN A 11 -9.03 -7.79 3.76
N LEU A 12 -7.74 -8.12 3.63
CA LEU A 12 -7.17 -9.39 4.05
C LEU A 12 -6.62 -9.35 5.49
N MET A 13 -6.50 -8.16 6.08
CA MET A 13 -5.93 -8.00 7.41
C MET A 13 -6.96 -8.30 8.51
N SER A 14 -6.46 -8.83 9.62
CA SER A 14 -7.23 -8.97 10.86
C SER A 14 -6.88 -7.84 11.84
N VAL A 15 -7.86 -7.36 12.61
CA VAL A 15 -7.63 -6.33 13.63
C VAL A 15 -6.59 -6.83 14.66
N GLY A 16 -5.66 -5.96 15.04
CA GLY A 16 -4.53 -6.24 15.91
C GLY A 16 -3.31 -6.86 15.22
N SER A 17 -3.36 -7.10 13.90
CA SER A 17 -2.28 -7.77 13.18
C SER A 17 -1.28 -6.80 12.55
N LYS A 18 -0.04 -7.29 12.31
CA LYS A 18 1.05 -6.58 11.63
C LYS A 18 1.39 -7.26 10.32
N TYR A 19 1.31 -6.53 9.22
CA TYR A 19 1.59 -7.04 7.88
C TYR A 19 2.66 -6.17 7.20
N ARG A 20 3.45 -6.81 6.34
CA ARG A 20 4.32 -6.10 5.40
C ARG A 20 3.77 -6.29 3.99
N PHE A 21 3.39 -5.19 3.35
CA PHE A 21 2.90 -5.20 1.97
C PHE A 21 4.01 -4.83 1.00
N PHE A 22 4.09 -5.60 -0.08
CA PHE A 22 4.93 -5.32 -1.24
C PHE A 22 3.98 -5.00 -2.39
N ILE A 23 3.87 -3.72 -2.71
CA ILE A 23 2.88 -3.22 -3.66
C ILE A 23 3.61 -2.90 -4.97
N PRO A 24 3.39 -3.68 -6.03
CA PRO A 24 3.97 -3.39 -7.33
C PRO A 24 3.38 -2.09 -7.88
N ALA A 25 4.11 -1.44 -8.80
CA ALA A 25 3.79 -0.07 -9.20
C ALA A 25 2.40 0.09 -9.80
N GLU A 26 1.90 -0.93 -10.49
CA GLU A 26 0.57 -0.98 -11.12
C GLU A 26 -0.56 -0.85 -10.09
N LEU A 27 -0.32 -1.28 -8.85
CA LEU A 27 -1.23 -1.15 -7.71
C LEU A 27 -0.89 0.05 -6.80
N GLY A 28 0.17 0.78 -7.14
CA GLY A 28 0.67 1.96 -6.44
C GLY A 28 0.47 3.24 -7.26
N TYR A 29 1.58 3.86 -7.67
CA TYR A 29 1.59 5.13 -8.42
C TYR A 29 1.98 4.99 -9.91
N GLY A 30 2.18 3.76 -10.38
CA GLY A 30 2.43 3.43 -11.78
C GLY A 30 3.66 4.12 -12.38
N ALA A 31 3.61 4.31 -13.70
CA ALA A 31 4.69 4.95 -14.45
C ALA A 31 4.88 6.44 -14.16
N THR A 32 3.89 7.10 -13.55
CA THR A 32 3.98 8.52 -13.20
C THR A 32 4.75 8.73 -11.90
N GLY A 33 4.69 7.78 -10.97
CA GLY A 33 5.17 7.98 -9.61
C GLY A 33 4.30 8.99 -8.85
N ALA A 34 4.80 9.50 -7.73
CA ALA A 34 4.11 10.50 -6.93
C ALA A 34 5.06 11.54 -6.35
N GLY A 35 4.83 12.80 -6.73
CA GLY A 35 5.65 13.93 -6.28
C GLY A 35 7.11 13.78 -6.71
N GLY A 36 8.02 14.18 -5.82
CA GLY A 36 9.48 14.01 -6.01
C GLY A 36 10.06 12.78 -5.30
N ASP A 37 9.30 12.16 -4.39
CA ASP A 37 9.81 11.14 -3.48
C ASP A 37 9.61 9.72 -4.03
N ILE A 38 8.58 9.51 -4.84
CA ILE A 38 8.27 8.20 -5.43
C ILE A 38 8.46 8.28 -6.93
N GLY A 39 9.52 7.62 -7.40
CA GLY A 39 9.85 7.54 -8.82
C GLY A 39 8.86 6.70 -9.65
N PRO A 40 8.92 6.84 -10.99
CA PRO A 40 8.22 5.98 -11.94
C PRO A 40 8.44 4.49 -11.67
N ASN A 41 7.38 3.69 -11.76
CA ASN A 41 7.41 2.22 -11.65
C ASN A 41 8.04 1.69 -10.36
N ALA A 42 8.03 2.48 -9.28
CA ALA A 42 8.55 2.06 -7.99
C ALA A 42 7.65 1.00 -7.33
N THR A 43 8.25 -0.07 -6.82
CA THR A 43 7.59 -0.97 -5.87
C THR A 43 7.62 -0.34 -4.49
N LEU A 44 6.48 -0.32 -3.81
CA LEU A 44 6.35 0.26 -2.48
C LEU A 44 6.34 -0.86 -1.43
N ILE A 45 7.06 -0.66 -0.34
CA ILE A 45 7.09 -1.59 0.78
C ILE A 45 6.57 -0.86 2.01
N PHE A 46 5.49 -1.36 2.59
CA PHE A 46 4.86 -0.78 3.78
C PHE A 46 4.80 -1.80 4.90
N GLU A 47 5.05 -1.35 6.12
CA GLU A 47 4.71 -2.08 7.34
C GLU A 47 3.49 -1.43 7.96
N LEU A 48 2.45 -2.22 8.19
CA LEU A 48 1.16 -1.76 8.67
C LEU A 48 0.77 -2.54 9.93
N GLU A 49 0.19 -1.84 10.88
CA GLU A 49 -0.48 -2.40 12.05
C GLU A 49 -1.95 -1.97 12.00
N LEU A 50 -2.88 -2.94 11.93
CA LEU A 50 -4.30 -2.63 11.91
C LEU A 50 -4.82 -2.53 13.35
N LEU A 51 -5.09 -1.31 13.82
CA LEU A 51 -5.51 -1.08 15.20
C LEU A 51 -7.00 -1.36 15.43
N GLU A 52 -7.87 -0.84 14.56
CA GLU A 52 -9.33 -0.99 14.65
C GLU A 52 -10.00 -0.76 13.28
N ILE A 53 -11.28 -1.12 13.18
CA ILE A 53 -12.18 -0.82 12.05
C ILE A 53 -13.34 -0.02 12.62
N LEU A 54 -13.60 1.16 12.04
CA LEU A 54 -14.63 2.12 12.48
C LEU A 54 -15.96 1.95 11.72
#